data_AF-A0A0W0YS44-F1
#
_entry.id   AF-A0A0W0YS44-F1
#
_cell.length_a   1.000
_cell.length_b   1.000
_cell.length_c   1.000
_cell.angle_alpha   90.00
_cell.angle_beta   90.00
_cell.angle_gamma   90.00
#
_symmetry.space_group_name_H-M   'P 1'
#
loop_
_entity.id
_entity.type
_entity.pdbx_description
1 polymer ?
#
loop_
_entity_poly.entity_id
_entity_poly.type
_entity_poly.pdbx_seq_one_letter_code
_entity_poly.pdbx_strand_id
1 'polypeptide(L)' 'MSTTDVIVIRITGDSGDGVQLVGEQLTLSAALTGRDVRTLPDFPAEIRAPAGTVAGVAGFQLAADGSIKDYVIRRSL' A
#
# COMPACT_ATOMS: atom_id res chain seq x y z
N MET A 1 -29.11 -2.26 -0.56
CA MET A 1 -27.68 -2.00 -0.34
C MET A 1 -27.08 -1.63 -1.67
N SER A 2 -26.54 -0.43 -1.85
CA SER A 2 -25.73 -0.14 -3.05
C SER A 2 -24.45 -0.96 -2.94
N THR A 3 -24.10 -1.68 -4.00
CA THR A 3 -22.80 -2.33 -4.13
C THR A 3 -21.72 -1.25 -4.19
N THR A 4 -20.96 -1.08 -3.12
CA THR A 4 -19.77 -0.23 -3.11
C THR A 4 -18.65 -0.96 -3.82
N ASP A 5 -18.04 -0.31 -4.82
CA ASP A 5 -16.86 -0.84 -5.51
C ASP A 5 -15.68 -0.95 -4.53
N VAL A 6 -14.79 -1.91 -4.77
CA VAL A 6 -13.56 -2.11 -3.99
C VAL A 6 -12.35 -1.87 -4.89
N ILE A 7 -11.44 -1.02 -4.42
CA ILE A 7 -10.14 -0.76 -5.05
C ILE A 7 -9.08 -1.55 -4.30
N VAL A 8 -8.21 -2.24 -5.03
CA VAL A 8 -7.05 -2.93 -4.47
C VAL A 8 -5.78 -2.29 -5.02
N ILE A 9 -4.90 -1.84 -4.13
CA ILE A 9 -3.60 -1.25 -4.44
C ILE A 9 -2.53 -2.16 -3.89
N ARG A 10 -1.57 -2.55 -4.74
CA ARG A 10 -0.40 -3.34 -4.35
C ARG A 10 0.87 -2.53 -4.59
N ILE A 11 1.67 -2.40 -3.55
CA ILE A 11 2.97 -1.76 -3.54
C ILE A 11 4.00 -2.87 -3.38
N THR A 12 5.03 -2.85 -4.22
CA THR A 12 6.15 -3.79 -4.17
C THR A 12 7.45 -3.01 -4.32
N GLY A 13 8.51 -3.47 -3.67
CA GLY A 13 9.84 -2.85 -3.71
C GLY A 13 10.87 -3.73 -3.04
N ASP A 14 12.13 -3.30 -3.06
CA ASP A 14 13.19 -4.05 -2.39
C ASP A 14 13.08 -3.89 -0.88
N SER A 15 13.60 -4.89 -0.15
CA SER A 15 13.68 -4.82 1.30
C SER A 15 14.47 -3.58 1.73
N GLY A 16 13.83 -2.70 2.49
CA GLY A 16 14.39 -1.42 2.93
C GLY A 16 13.94 -0.19 2.12
N ASP A 17 13.21 -0.35 1.01
CA ASP A 17 12.70 0.77 0.20
C ASP A 17 11.53 1.52 0.86
N GLY A 18 11.04 1.04 2.00
CA GLY A 18 9.95 1.67 2.74
C GLY A 18 8.56 1.30 2.24
N VAL A 19 8.39 0.16 1.57
CA VAL A 19 7.09 -0.36 1.09
C VAL A 19 6.00 -0.33 2.17
N GLN A 20 6.36 -0.74 3.40
CA GLN A 20 5.44 -0.75 4.53
C GLN A 20 5.09 0.66 5.00
N LEU A 21 6.08 1.56 5.08
CA LEU A 21 5.85 2.95 5.45
C LEU A 21 4.88 3.62 4.46
N VAL A 22 5.11 3.45 3.17
CA VAL A 22 4.21 4.01 2.13
C VAL A 22 2.82 3.39 2.25
N GLY A 23 2.72 2.07 2.43
CA GLY A 23 1.46 1.37 2.62
C GLY A 23 0.66 1.85 3.84
N GLU A 24 1.33 2.08 4.96
CA GLU A 24 0.73 2.61 6.19
C GLU A 24 0.26 4.05 6.01
N GLN A 25 1.07 4.94 5.41
CA GLN A 25 0.66 6.32 5.13
C GLN A 25 -0.54 6.38 4.19
N LEU A 26 -0.60 5.47 3.21
CA LEU A 26 -1.72 5.35 2.30
C LEU A 26 -3.00 4.89 3.01
N THR A 27 -2.87 3.87 3.86
CA THR A 27 -3.96 3.33 4.66
C THR A 27 -4.52 4.41 5.59
N LEU A 28 -3.64 5.14 6.29
CA LEU A 28 -4.02 6.24 7.17
C LEU A 28 -4.76 7.32 6.39
N SER A 29 -4.23 7.74 5.23
CA SER A 29 -4.86 8.74 4.38
C SER A 29 -6.25 8.29 3.92
N ALA A 30 -6.41 7.03 3.50
CA ALA A 30 -7.70 6.48 3.09
C ALA A 30 -8.70 6.44 4.26
N ALA A 31 -8.28 5.95 5.43
CA ALA A 31 -9.13 5.90 6.63
C ALA A 31 -9.56 7.31 7.09
N LEU A 32 -8.66 8.29 7.06
CA LEU A 32 -8.97 9.69 7.41
C LEU A 32 -9.98 10.33 6.45
N THR A 33 -10.07 9.84 5.21
CA THR A 33 -11.12 10.26 4.26
C THR A 33 -12.45 9.52 4.43
N GLY A 34 -12.58 8.67 5.46
CA GLY A 34 -13.80 7.94 5.78
C GLY A 34 -14.01 6.65 4.98
N ARG A 35 -12.94 6.11 4.36
CA ARG A 35 -12.99 4.83 3.64
C ARG A 35 -12.85 3.66 4.61
N ASP A 36 -13.56 2.57 4.32
CA ASP A 36 -13.28 1.28 4.91
C ASP A 36 -11.99 0.72 4.30
N VAL A 37 -11.06 0.30 5.15
CA VAL A 37 -9.70 -0.10 4.73
C VAL A 37 -9.35 -1.47 5.29
N ARG A 38 -8.68 -2.28 4.47
CA ARG A 38 -8.15 -3.59 4.84
C ARG A 38 -6.74 -3.72 4.27
N THR A 39 -5.79 -4.14 5.10
CA THR A 39 -4.39 -4.24 4.71
C THR A 39 -3.89 -5.68 4.74
N LEU A 40 -2.91 -5.97 3.90
CA LEU A 40 -2.17 -7.22 3.88
C LEU A 40 -0.70 -6.89 3.61
N PRO A 41 0.11 -6.67 4.66
CA PRO A 41 1.54 -6.48 4.52
C PRO A 41 2.23 -7.83 4.25
N ASP A 42 3.26 -7.79 3.41
CA ASP A 42 4.15 -8.91 3.10
C ASP A 42 5.59 -8.48 3.41
N PHE A 43 6.17 -9.13 4.41
CA PHE A 43 7.50 -8.80 4.90
C PHE A 43 8.51 -9.81 4.36
N PRO A 44 9.62 -9.36 3.75
CA PRO A 44 10.68 -10.26 3.35
C PRO A 44 11.30 -10.93 4.58
N ALA A 45 11.88 -12.12 4.39
CA ALA A 45 12.57 -12.83 5.46
C ALA A 45 13.77 -12.04 6.02
N GLU A 46 14.37 -11.14 5.23
CA GLU A 46 15.47 -10.27 5.67
C GLU A 46 15.06 -8.78 5.75
N ILE A 47 15.34 -8.14 6.89
CA ILE A 47 15.17 -6.68 7.10
C ILE A 47 16.19 -5.86 6.26
N ARG A 48 17.36 -6.44 5.96
CA ARG A 48 18.41 -5.91 5.09
C ARG A 48 19.30 -7.06 4.63
N ALA A 49 19.35 -7.30 3.33
CA ALA A 49 20.25 -8.29 2.76
C ALA A 49 21.73 -7.98 3.09
N PRO A 50 22.55 -8.97 3.48
CA PRO A 50 24.00 -8.80 3.60
C PRO A 50 24.61 -8.20 2.33
N ALA A 51 25.68 -7.41 2.48
CA ALA A 51 26.36 -6.81 1.35
C ALA A 51 26.80 -7.90 0.35
N GLY A 52 26.40 -7.75 -0.92
CA GLY A 52 26.68 -8.71 -1.99
C GLY A 52 25.64 -9.82 -2.17
N THR A 53 24.49 -9.77 -1.49
CA THR A 53 23.36 -10.69 -1.69
C THR A 53 22.15 -10.00 -2.32
N VAL A 54 21.26 -10.78 -2.95
CA VAL A 54 20.03 -10.26 -3.55
C VAL A 54 19.08 -9.83 -2.42
N ALA A 55 18.54 -8.61 -2.49
CA ALA A 55 17.54 -8.15 -1.54
C ALA A 55 16.24 -8.97 -1.66
N GLY A 56 15.64 -9.32 -0.52
CA GLY A 56 14.27 -9.84 -0.50
C GLY A 56 13.28 -8.80 -1.01
N VAL A 57 12.15 -9.25 -1.56
CA VAL A 57 11.07 -8.37 -2.04
C VAL A 57 10.09 -8.10 -0.91
N ALA A 58 9.74 -6.84 -0.70
CA ALA A 58 8.67 -6.41 0.20
C ALA A 58 7.38 -6.13 -0.56
N GLY A 59 6.25 -6.41 0.09
CA GLY A 59 4.93 -6.15 -0.46
C GLY A 59 4.01 -5.47 0.54
N PHE A 60 3.08 -4.66 0.05
CA PHE A 60 1.97 -4.16 0.84
C PHE A 60 0.73 -4.07 -0.03
N GLN A 61 -0.38 -4.63 0.43
CA GLN A 61 -1.66 -4.50 -0.24
C GLN A 61 -2.65 -3.73 0.64
N LEU A 62 -3.34 -2.77 0.04
CA LEU A 62 -4.47 -2.05 0.60
C LEU A 62 -5.70 -2.40 -0.24
N ALA A 63 -6.79 -2.78 0.41
CA ALA A 63 -8.12 -2.78 -0.17
C ALA A 63 -8.94 -1.69 0.51
N ALA A 64 -9.64 -0.87 -0.27
CA ALA A 64 -10.52 0.17 0.24
C ALA A 64 -11.81 0.24 -0.58
N ASP A 65 -12.88 0.73 0.03
CA ASP A 65 -14.10 1.04 -0.68
C ASP A 65 -13.94 2.34 -1.51
N GLY A 66 -14.58 2.37 -2.68
CA GLY A 66 -14.60 3.54 -3.56
C GLY A 66 -14.38 3.23 -5.04
N SER A 67 -14.39 4.27 -5.88
CA SER A 67 -14.17 4.16 -7.32
C SER A 67 -12.78 4.65 -7.71
N ILE A 68 -12.17 4.04 -8.73
CA ILE A 68 -10.84 4.48 -9.22
C ILE A 68 -10.83 5.93 -9.72
N LYS A 69 -12.00 6.47 -10.07
CA LYS A 69 -12.20 7.90 -10.41
C LYS A 69 -11.96 8.83 -9.21
N ASP A 70 -12.17 8.33 -8.00
CA ASP A 70 -11.98 9.08 -6.76
C ASP A 70 -10.51 9.10 -6.32
N TYR A 71 -9.67 8.23 -6.90
CA TYR A 71 -8.25 8.06 -6.57
C TYR A 71 -7.31 8.86 -7.49
N VAL A 72 -7.84 9.81 -8.26
CA VAL A 72 -6.99 10.76 -8.98
C VAL A 72 -6.28 11.61 -7.93
N ILE A 73 -5.00 11.29 -7.70
CA ILE A 73 -4.06 12.12 -6.93
C ILE A 73 -4.20 13.53 -7.52
N ARG A 74 -4.90 14.42 -6.81
CA ARG A 74 -4.98 15.82 -7.20
C ARG A 74 -3.55 16.33 -7.17
N ARG A 75 -2.95 16.47 -8.34
CA ARG A 75 -1.68 17.15 -8.52
C ARG A 75 -1.91 18.59 -8.10
N SER A 76 -1.60 18.91 -6.85
CA SER A 76 -1.41 20.30 -6.45
C SER A 76 -0.16 20.78 -7.18
N LEU A 77 -0.38 21.65 -8.16
CA LEU A 77 0.63 22.66 -8.49
C LEU A 77 0.62 23.72 -7.39
#